data_AF-A0A3P9L4D5-F1
#
_entry.id   AF-A0A3P9L4D5-F1
#
_cell.length_a   1.000
_cell.length_b   1.000
_cell.length_c   1.000
_cell.angle_alpha   90.00
_cell.angle_beta   90.00
_cell.angle_gamma   90.00
#
_symmetry.space_group_name_H-M   'P 1'
#
loop_
_entity.id
_entity.type
_entity.pdbx_description
1 polymer ?
#
loop_
_entity_poly.entity_id
_entity_poly.type
_entity_poly.pdbx_seq_one_letter_code
_entity_poly.pdbx_strand_id
1 'polypeptide(L)'
;MAAQASGGVPLSTLAPKYLHTNSTSHTWPFGAIAELIDNAYDPDVSAKQFWIDKTMIKEKLCLTFMDNGNGLDHETMHKMLSFGYSDKTAKKGHVPIGMYGNGFKSGSMRLGKDAIVFSKSESGMCIGMLSQTYLELIGADQIQVPIVCITERNLSSYILFN
;
A
#
# COMPACT_ATOMS: atom_id res chain seq x y z
N MET A 1 -4.41 6.77 -25.74
CA MET A 1 -3.01 6.83 -25.24
C MET A 1 -2.45 8.19 -25.61
N ALA A 2 -2.29 9.09 -24.64
CA ALA A 2 -1.57 10.34 -24.90
C ALA A 2 -0.08 10.02 -24.95
N ALA A 3 0.58 10.43 -26.04
CA ALA A 3 2.01 10.32 -26.22
C ALA A 3 2.73 10.98 -25.03
N GLN A 4 3.74 10.30 -24.51
CA GLN A 4 4.61 10.84 -23.47
C GLN A 4 5.41 11.99 -24.09
N ALA A 5 4.89 13.21 -23.94
CA ALA A 5 5.60 14.42 -24.36
C ALA A 5 6.80 14.60 -23.42
N SER A 6 7.97 14.20 -23.92
CA SER A 6 9.26 14.56 -23.34
C SER A 6 9.46 16.07 -23.47
N GLY A 7 9.02 16.82 -22.45
CA GLY A 7 9.36 18.23 -22.23
C GLY A 7 8.24 19.24 -22.45
N GLY A 8 7.72 19.85 -21.37
CA GLY A 8 7.02 21.13 -21.45
C GLY A 8 6.04 21.44 -20.31
N VAL A 9 5.35 20.44 -19.76
CA VAL A 9 4.34 20.66 -18.71
C VAL A 9 4.81 20.04 -17.40
N PRO A 10 4.99 20.83 -16.33
CA PRO A 10 5.39 20.29 -15.04
C PRO A 10 4.31 19.39 -14.45
N LEU A 11 4.71 18.27 -13.84
CA LEU A 11 3.80 17.42 -13.08
C LEU A 11 3.46 18.08 -11.75
N SER A 12 2.22 17.89 -11.29
CA SER A 12 1.88 18.19 -9.90
C SER A 12 2.61 17.20 -8.98
N THR A 13 3.23 17.72 -7.94
CA THR A 13 4.03 16.93 -6.99
C THR A 13 3.41 16.99 -5.60
N LEU A 14 3.72 15.99 -4.78
CA LEU A 14 3.28 15.93 -3.39
C LEU A 14 4.50 16.05 -2.49
N ALA A 15 4.55 17.13 -1.70
CA ALA A 15 5.55 17.30 -0.67
C ALA A 15 5.31 16.28 0.47
N PRO A 16 6.37 15.82 1.18
CA PRO A 16 6.21 14.87 2.30
C PRO A 16 5.22 15.31 3.37
N LYS A 17 5.10 16.62 3.63
CA LYS A 17 4.12 17.19 4.58
C LYS A 17 2.66 16.81 4.24
N TYR A 18 2.37 16.52 2.98
CA TYR A 18 1.05 16.09 2.55
C TYR A 18 0.62 14.77 3.20
N LEU A 19 1.55 13.88 3.60
CA LEU A 19 1.22 12.66 4.34
C LEU A 19 0.50 12.98 5.66
N HIS A 20 1.01 13.97 6.39
CA HIS A 20 0.36 14.45 7.60
C HIS A 20 -0.94 15.17 7.30
N THR A 21 -0.95 16.11 6.34
CA THR A 21 -2.18 16.84 5.96
C THR A 21 -3.30 15.89 5.54
N ASN A 22 -3.00 14.85 4.76
CA ASN A 22 -3.98 13.88 4.32
C ASN A 22 -4.54 13.04 5.48
N SER A 23 -3.73 12.78 6.51
CA SER A 23 -4.16 12.06 7.71
C SER A 23 -5.20 12.82 8.56
N THR A 24 -5.26 14.16 8.46
CA THR A 24 -6.20 14.97 9.25
C THR A 24 -7.65 14.86 8.79
N SER A 25 -7.90 14.14 7.68
CA SER A 25 -9.25 13.72 7.27
C SER A 25 -9.93 12.83 8.31
N HIS A 26 -9.15 12.08 9.09
CA HIS A 26 -9.64 11.21 10.16
C HIS A 26 -9.59 11.92 11.52
N THR A 27 -10.75 12.35 12.02
CA THR A 27 -10.87 12.88 13.40
C THR A 27 -10.79 11.76 14.43
N TRP A 28 -11.30 10.57 14.10
CA TRP A 28 -11.35 9.40 14.98
C TRP A 28 -10.43 8.27 14.50
N PRO A 29 -9.56 7.70 15.38
CA PRO A 29 -8.62 6.65 14.96
C PRO A 29 -9.27 5.38 14.41
N PHE A 30 -10.48 5.02 14.83
CA PHE A 30 -11.11 3.81 14.31
C PHE A 30 -11.67 3.98 12.90
N GLY A 31 -11.92 5.22 12.45
CA GLY A 31 -12.18 5.49 11.02
C GLY A 31 -10.95 5.17 10.16
N ALA A 32 -9.76 5.50 10.65
CA ALA A 32 -8.50 5.15 10.00
C ALA A 32 -8.24 3.64 10.00
N ILE A 33 -8.66 2.91 11.04
CA ILE A 33 -8.62 1.44 11.07
C ILE A 33 -9.62 0.84 10.07
N ALA A 34 -10.83 1.39 9.98
CA ALA A 34 -11.86 0.94 9.05
C ALA A 34 -11.38 0.96 7.60
N GLU A 35 -10.64 2.00 7.18
CA GLU A 35 -10.02 2.06 5.85
C GLU A 35 -9.09 0.88 5.54
N LEU A 36 -8.40 0.33 6.55
CA LEU A 36 -7.52 -0.83 6.37
C LEU A 36 -8.34 -2.13 6.27
N ILE A 37 -9.44 -2.22 7.03
CA ILE A 37 -10.38 -3.34 6.96
C ILE A 37 -11.08 -3.37 5.60
N ASP A 38 -11.56 -2.22 5.12
CA ASP A 38 -12.25 -2.07 3.85
C ASP A 38 -11.37 -2.54 2.68
N ASN A 39 -10.07 -2.21 2.72
CA ASN A 39 -9.14 -2.66 1.69
C ASN A 39 -8.97 -4.19 1.65
N ALA A 40 -8.98 -4.87 2.79
CA ALA A 40 -8.90 -6.33 2.83
C ALA A 40 -10.23 -7.00 2.44
N TYR A 41 -11.35 -6.38 2.79
CA TYR A 41 -12.69 -6.84 2.46
C TYR A 41 -12.98 -6.74 0.95
N ASP A 42 -12.48 -5.69 0.29
CA ASP A 42 -12.79 -5.39 -1.11
C ASP A 42 -12.53 -6.56 -2.08
N PRO A 43 -13.32 -6.71 -3.15
CA PRO A 43 -13.37 -7.90 -4.00
C PRO A 43 -12.07 -8.24 -4.74
N ASP A 44 -11.15 -7.29 -4.91
CA ASP A 44 -9.82 -7.50 -5.46
C ASP A 44 -8.89 -8.21 -4.47
N VAL A 45 -8.98 -7.91 -3.17
CA VAL A 45 -8.23 -8.59 -2.12
C VAL A 45 -8.97 -9.82 -1.62
N SER A 46 -10.28 -9.71 -1.36
CA SER A 46 -11.22 -10.79 -1.04
C SER A 46 -10.79 -11.64 0.16
N ALA A 47 -10.19 -11.00 1.17
CA ALA A 47 -9.74 -11.68 2.38
C ALA A 47 -10.92 -12.35 3.10
N LYS A 48 -10.67 -13.52 3.68
CA LYS A 48 -11.64 -14.24 4.51
C LYS A 48 -11.49 -13.92 5.99
N GLN A 49 -10.28 -13.55 6.38
CA GLN A 49 -9.92 -13.23 7.75
C GLN A 49 -9.05 -11.98 7.76
N PHE A 50 -9.22 -11.19 8.81
CA PHE A 50 -8.47 -9.98 9.06
C PHE A 50 -8.10 -9.96 10.54
N TRP A 51 -6.82 -9.76 10.83
CA TRP A 51 -6.28 -9.74 12.19
C TRP A 51 -5.70 -8.37 12.49
N ILE A 52 -6.06 -7.85 13.66
CA ILE A 52 -5.52 -6.62 14.21
C ILE A 52 -4.82 -6.98 15.51
N ASP A 53 -3.56 -6.61 15.62
CA ASP A 53 -2.77 -6.87 16.82
C ASP A 53 -1.86 -5.69 17.15
N LYS A 54 -1.28 -5.71 18.34
CA LYS A 54 -0.18 -4.85 18.75
C LYS A 54 1.02 -5.70 19.12
N THR A 55 2.20 -5.30 18.68
CA THR A 55 3.43 -6.03 18.96
C THR A 55 4.59 -5.08 19.20
N MET A 56 5.70 -5.61 19.72
CA MET A 56 6.95 -4.87 19.92
C MET A 56 7.98 -5.35 18.90
N ILE A 57 8.40 -4.47 18.00
CA ILE A 57 9.43 -4.76 16.98
C ILE A 57 10.59 -3.79 17.20
N LYS A 58 11.79 -4.31 17.51
CA LYS A 58 12.98 -3.50 17.82
C LYS A 58 12.67 -2.40 18.86
N GLU A 59 12.02 -2.80 19.96
CA GLU A 59 11.64 -1.91 21.07
C GLU A 59 10.64 -0.79 20.69
N LYS A 60 10.03 -0.86 19.50
CA LYS A 60 8.95 0.05 19.08
C LYS A 60 7.61 -0.67 19.11
N LEU A 61 6.61 -0.01 19.69
CA LEU A 61 5.23 -0.47 19.63
C LEU A 61 4.69 -0.32 18.21
N CYS A 62 4.19 -1.41 17.64
CA CYS A 62 3.65 -1.46 16.30
C CYS A 62 2.21 -1.98 16.33
N LEU A 63 1.32 -1.33 15.58
CA LEU A 63 0.03 -1.90 15.21
C LEU A 63 0.23 -2.74 13.94
N THR A 64 -0.32 -3.95 13.93
CA THR A 64 -0.23 -4.85 12.79
C THR A 64 -1.61 -5.16 12.26
N PHE A 65 -1.74 -5.09 10.95
CA PHE A 65 -2.95 -5.42 10.20
C PHE A 65 -2.56 -6.51 9.22
N MET A 66 -3.19 -7.67 9.31
CA MET A 66 -2.89 -8.83 8.48
C MET A 66 -4.19 -9.35 7.88
N ASP A 67 -4.15 -9.71 6.61
CA ASP A 67 -5.22 -10.37 5.90
C ASP A 67 -4.68 -11.59 5.13
N ASN A 68 -5.58 -12.47 4.70
CA ASN A 68 -5.24 -13.64 3.89
C ASN A 68 -5.81 -13.54 2.46
N GLY A 69 -5.91 -12.33 1.93
CA GLY A 69 -6.38 -12.06 0.58
C GLY A 69 -5.32 -12.32 -0.50
N ASN A 70 -5.61 -11.82 -1.69
CA ASN A 70 -4.82 -12.11 -2.91
C ASN A 70 -3.43 -11.44 -2.96
N GLY A 71 -3.18 -10.47 -2.06
CA GLY A 71 -1.94 -9.72 -2.00
C GLY A 71 -1.70 -8.77 -3.18
N LEU A 72 -0.48 -8.25 -3.25
CA LEU A 72 -0.05 -7.20 -4.18
C LEU A 72 1.23 -7.63 -4.90
N ASP A 73 1.28 -7.35 -6.20
CA ASP A 73 2.51 -7.35 -6.99
C ASP A 73 3.20 -5.98 -6.94
N HIS A 74 4.26 -5.81 -7.73
CA HIS A 74 5.02 -4.55 -7.74
C HIS A 74 4.19 -3.35 -8.21
N GLU A 75 3.39 -3.52 -9.27
CA GLU A 75 2.60 -2.44 -9.86
C GLU A 75 1.48 -2.01 -8.91
N THR A 76 0.74 -2.97 -8.38
CA THR A 76 -0.38 -2.74 -7.45
C THR A 76 0.11 -2.22 -6.11
N MET A 77 1.28 -2.65 -5.61
CA MET A 77 1.95 -2.03 -4.44
C MET A 77 2.27 -0.56 -4.72
N HIS A 78 2.87 -0.25 -5.86
CA HIS A 78 3.19 1.14 -6.21
C HIS A 78 1.94 2.02 -6.33
N LYS A 79 0.87 1.53 -6.97
CA LYS A 79 -0.44 2.19 -7.01
C LYS A 79 -1.06 2.36 -5.62
N MET A 80 -0.99 1.34 -4.77
CA MET A 80 -1.48 1.41 -3.38
C MET A 80 -0.78 2.53 -2.59
N LEU A 81 0.53 2.71 -2.78
CA LEU A 81 1.31 3.77 -2.13
C LEU A 81 1.17 5.13 -2.82
N SER A 82 0.67 5.18 -4.06
CA SER A 82 0.47 6.40 -4.86
C SER A 82 -0.95 6.95 -4.75
N PHE A 83 -1.12 8.27 -4.84
CA PHE A 83 -2.42 8.92 -4.58
C PHE A 83 -3.36 8.87 -5.78
N GLY A 84 -4.64 8.54 -5.53
CA GLY A 84 -5.71 8.64 -6.53
C GLY A 84 -5.87 7.43 -7.46
N TYR A 85 -5.01 6.42 -7.36
CA TYR A 85 -5.17 5.18 -8.12
C TYR A 85 -6.19 4.25 -7.44
N SER A 86 -7.26 3.92 -8.15
CA SER A 86 -8.24 2.91 -7.74
C SER A 86 -8.90 2.30 -8.98
N ASP A 87 -8.50 1.07 -9.31
CA ASP A 87 -9.06 0.29 -10.42
C ASP A 87 -10.11 -0.73 -9.92
N LYS A 88 -10.65 -0.51 -8.71
CA LYS A 88 -11.58 -1.42 -8.03
C LYS A 88 -12.92 -1.48 -8.75
N THR A 89 -13.37 -2.70 -9.06
CA THR A 89 -14.62 -2.97 -9.77
C THR A 89 -15.40 -4.07 -9.06
N ALA A 90 -16.73 -4.06 -9.23
CA ALA A 90 -17.57 -5.08 -8.63
C ALA A 90 -17.27 -6.47 -9.25
N LYS A 91 -17.10 -7.49 -8.40
CA LYS A 91 -16.90 -8.89 -8.83
C LYS A 91 -17.96 -9.78 -8.21
N LYS A 92 -18.65 -10.57 -9.03
CA LYS A 92 -19.69 -11.53 -8.58
C LYS A 92 -20.75 -10.90 -7.65
N GLY A 93 -21.16 -9.65 -7.96
CA GLY A 93 -22.13 -8.91 -7.15
C GLY A 93 -21.57 -8.28 -5.87
N HIS A 94 -20.29 -8.49 -5.54
CA HIS A 94 -19.62 -7.83 -4.44
C HIS A 94 -19.07 -6.47 -4.91
N VAL A 95 -19.62 -5.38 -4.37
CA VAL A 95 -19.24 -3.99 -4.68
C VAL A 95 -18.09 -3.55 -3.77
N PRO A 96 -17.02 -2.96 -4.31
CA PRO A 96 -15.93 -2.41 -3.50
C PRO A 96 -16.38 -1.18 -2.71
N ILE A 97 -15.85 -1.03 -1.50
CA ILE A 97 -15.93 0.16 -0.65
C ILE A 97 -14.89 1.19 -1.10
N GLY A 98 -13.66 0.73 -1.38
CA GLY A 98 -12.56 1.60 -1.79
C GLY A 98 -12.76 2.19 -3.18
N MET A 99 -12.95 3.51 -3.26
CA MET A 99 -13.13 4.22 -4.53
C MET A 99 -12.09 5.33 -4.78
N TYR A 100 -11.53 5.91 -3.72
CA TYR A 100 -10.75 7.15 -3.83
C TYR A 100 -9.25 6.95 -4.05
N GLY A 101 -8.75 5.73 -3.87
CA GLY A 101 -7.30 5.49 -3.90
C GLY A 101 -6.54 6.26 -2.81
N ASN A 102 -7.16 6.49 -1.65
CA ASN A 102 -6.57 7.28 -0.55
C ASN A 102 -6.59 6.60 0.82
N GLY A 103 -7.51 5.65 1.05
CA GLY A 103 -7.79 5.07 2.38
C GLY A 103 -6.57 4.56 3.14
N PHE A 104 -5.70 3.78 2.48
CA PHE A 104 -4.47 3.31 3.10
C PHE A 104 -3.56 4.47 3.56
N LYS A 105 -3.39 5.51 2.73
CA LYS A 105 -2.46 6.62 3.04
C LYS A 105 -3.00 7.47 4.18
N SER A 106 -4.27 7.87 4.10
CA SER A 106 -4.89 8.67 5.16
C SER A 106 -4.99 7.89 6.46
N GLY A 107 -5.40 6.62 6.40
CA GLY A 107 -5.54 5.74 7.56
C GLY A 107 -4.21 5.42 8.23
N SER A 108 -3.21 4.93 7.48
CA SER A 108 -1.90 4.60 8.04
C SER A 108 -1.21 5.82 8.66
N MET A 109 -1.21 6.96 7.96
CA MET A 109 -0.58 8.20 8.45
C MET A 109 -1.33 8.83 9.63
N ARG A 110 -2.59 8.46 9.86
CA ARG A 110 -3.34 8.85 11.06
C ARG A 110 -2.94 8.05 12.29
N LEU A 111 -2.61 6.76 12.08
CA LEU A 111 -2.29 5.80 13.14
C LEU A 111 -0.81 5.83 13.54
N GLY A 112 0.08 6.16 12.61
CA GLY A 112 1.51 6.26 12.86
C GLY A 112 2.23 7.14 11.84
N LYS A 113 3.47 7.53 12.16
CA LYS A 113 4.31 8.30 11.22
C LYS A 113 4.83 7.46 10.04
N ASP A 114 4.93 6.15 10.26
CA ASP A 114 5.61 5.22 9.36
C ASP A 114 4.79 3.95 9.20
N ALA A 115 4.69 3.45 7.96
CA ALA A 115 4.02 2.21 7.62
C ALA A 115 4.91 1.38 6.67
N ILE A 116 4.94 0.07 6.92
CA ILE A 116 5.59 -0.91 6.05
C ILE A 116 4.52 -1.94 5.67
N VAL A 117 4.39 -2.21 4.38
CA VAL A 117 3.45 -3.19 3.83
C VAL A 117 4.25 -4.37 3.34
N PHE A 118 3.98 -5.54 3.91
CA PHE A 118 4.43 -6.82 3.39
C PHE A 118 3.26 -7.46 2.66
N SER A 119 3.47 -7.87 1.42
CA SER A 119 2.43 -8.53 0.64
C SER A 119 2.99 -9.70 -0.16
N LYS A 120 2.23 -10.78 -0.22
CA LYS A 120 2.52 -11.94 -1.05
C LYS A 120 1.35 -12.16 -1.99
N SER A 121 1.62 -12.18 -3.29
CA SER A 121 0.66 -12.58 -4.34
C SER A 121 1.21 -13.78 -5.12
N GLU A 122 0.45 -14.25 -6.12
CA GLU A 122 0.90 -15.32 -7.02
C GLU A 122 2.18 -14.95 -7.78
N SER A 123 2.47 -13.66 -7.96
CA SER A 123 3.67 -13.18 -8.67
C SER A 123 4.95 -13.16 -7.80
N GLY A 124 4.80 -13.24 -6.48
CA GLY A 124 5.91 -13.16 -5.53
C GLY A 124 5.59 -12.33 -4.29
N MET A 125 6.64 -11.85 -3.64
CA MET A 125 6.55 -11.06 -2.41
C MET A 125 7.07 -9.65 -2.64
N CYS A 126 6.33 -8.65 -2.17
CA CYS A 126 6.71 -7.25 -2.24
C CYS A 126 6.67 -6.62 -0.85
N ILE A 127 7.62 -5.72 -0.60
CA ILE A 127 7.72 -4.89 0.59
C ILE A 127 7.68 -3.44 0.14
N GLY A 128 6.72 -2.67 0.62
CA GLY A 128 6.58 -1.24 0.36
C GLY A 128 6.67 -0.43 1.64
N MET A 129 7.22 0.78 1.58
CA MET A 129 7.32 1.68 2.73
C MET A 129 6.75 3.07 2.43
N LEU A 130 5.93 3.57 3.35
CA LEU A 130 5.44 4.95 3.39
C LEU A 130 5.79 5.55 4.76
N SER A 131 6.80 6.41 4.80
CA SER A 131 7.40 6.85 6.07
C SER A 131 7.70 8.34 6.06
N GLN A 132 7.06 9.07 6.97
CA GLN A 132 7.35 10.48 7.21
C GLN A 132 8.76 10.63 7.79
N THR A 133 9.14 9.73 8.70
CA THR A 133 10.47 9.75 9.33
C THR A 133 11.59 9.57 8.30
N TYR A 134 11.45 8.62 7.37
CA TYR A 134 12.40 8.40 6.29
C TYR A 134 12.55 9.64 5.40
N LEU A 135 11.43 10.20 4.95
CA LEU A 135 11.45 11.36 4.05
C LEU A 135 12.07 12.60 4.69
N GLU A 136 11.82 12.81 5.98
CA GLU A 136 12.45 13.88 6.76
C GLU A 136 13.96 13.67 6.89
N LEU A 137 14.40 12.44 7.23
CA LEU A 137 15.81 12.12 7.41
C LEU A 137 16.65 12.28 6.15
N ILE A 138 16.08 11.99 4.98
CA ILE A 138 16.78 12.16 3.69
C ILE A 138 16.62 13.57 3.09
N GLY A 139 15.85 14.46 3.74
CA GLY A 139 15.56 15.80 3.22
C GLY A 139 14.84 15.76 1.87
N ALA A 140 13.86 14.86 1.71
CA ALA A 140 13.16 14.70 0.44
C ALA A 140 12.23 15.89 0.14
N ASP A 141 12.27 16.40 -1.09
CA ASP A 141 11.32 17.43 -1.55
C ASP A 141 9.96 16.83 -1.99
N GLN A 142 9.93 15.53 -2.28
CA GLN A 142 8.75 14.81 -2.76
C GLN A 142 8.60 13.47 -2.05
N ILE A 143 7.38 12.95 -2.00
CA ILE A 143 7.11 11.61 -1.45
C ILE A 143 7.83 10.55 -2.32
N GLN A 144 8.80 9.87 -1.71
CA GLN A 144 9.47 8.70 -2.28
C GLN A 144 8.99 7.43 -1.55
N VAL A 145 8.68 6.38 -2.31
CA VAL A 145 8.12 5.13 -1.79
C VAL A 145 9.04 3.95 -2.13
N PRO A 146 9.96 3.55 -1.24
CA PRO A 146 10.80 2.38 -1.47
C PRO A 146 9.96 1.12 -1.60
N ILE A 147 10.19 0.36 -2.68
CA ILE A 147 9.54 -0.93 -2.95
C ILE A 147 10.61 -1.94 -3.35
N VAL A 148 10.60 -3.10 -2.70
CA VAL A 148 11.46 -4.24 -3.03
C VAL A 148 10.57 -5.45 -3.29
N CYS A 149 10.77 -6.14 -4.42
CA CYS A 149 10.01 -7.33 -4.76
C CYS A 149 10.94 -8.50 -5.09
N ILE A 150 10.53 -9.69 -4.64
CA ILE A 150 11.16 -10.97 -4.92
C ILE A 150 10.14 -11.78 -5.71
N THR A 151 10.45 -12.07 -6.97
CA THR A 151 9.61 -12.95 -7.79
C THR A 151 9.85 -14.41 -7.40
N GLU A 152 8.78 -15.19 -7.32
CA GLU A 152 8.94 -16.64 -7.19
C GLU A 152 9.52 -17.17 -8.52
N ARG A 153 10.78 -17.62 -8.50
CA ARG A 153 11.31 -18.40 -9.62
C ARG A 153 10.58 -19.75 -9.60
N ASN A 154 9.87 -20.06 -10.68
CA ASN A 154 9.41 -21.42 -10.94
C ASN A 154 10.59 -22.39 -10.77
N LEU A 155 10.60 -23.18 -9.69
CA LEU A 155 11.55 -24.28 -9.50
C LEU A 155 11.27 -25.47 -10.45
N SER A 156 10.27 -25.34 -11.32
CA SER A 156 9.79 -26.41 -12.21
C SER A 156 10.57 -26.60 -13.52
N SER A 157 11.69 -25.90 -13.74
CA SER A 157 12.47 -26.02 -15.00
C SER A 157 13.87 -26.59 -14.85
N TYR A 158 14.22 -27.21 -13.72
CA TYR A 158 15.35 -28.14 -13.71
C TYR A 158 14.92 -29.47 -14.33
N ILE A 159 15.17 -29.59 -15.63
CA ILE A 159 15.29 -30.88 -16.31
C ILE A 159 16.33 -31.69 -15.55
N LEU A 160 15.89 -32.71 -14.81
CA LEU A 160 16.76 -33.80 -14.38
C LEU A 160 17.19 -34.54 -15.65
N PHE A 161 18.34 -34.19 -16.19
CA PHE A 161 19.09 -35.12 -17.03
C PHE A 161 19.63 -36.20 -16.10
N ASN A 162 18.92 -37.33 -16.06
CA ASN A 162 19.51 -38.62 -15.66
C ASN A 162 20.29 -39.18 -16.86
#